data_AF-X1D6X4-F1
#
_entry.id   AF-X1D6X4-F1
#
_cell.length_a   1.000
_cell.length_b   1.000
_cell.length_c   1.000
_cell.angle_alpha   90.00
_cell.angle_beta   90.00
_cell.angle_gamma   90.00
#
_symmetry.space_group_name_H-M   'P 1'
#
loop_
_entity.id
_entity.type
_entity.pdbx_description
1 polymer ?
#
loop_
_entity_poly.entity_id
_entity_poly.type
_entity_poly.pdbx_seq_one_letter_code
_entity_poly.pdbx_strand_id
1 'polypeptide(L)'
;MRFSKSLIEKGFNDLTMLGTVLIRLYKAELPIIKKAQVTLITDPKKIEESYDFALSIYNKRDERARTIHDEDVDMYYGCVLCQSFAPTHACCITPDRTSLCGSINWFDARAAAKVDPKGPLYEVPMGECLNELAGEFTGVNEMIKKRSLGDIDRIYLYSGMEFPHTSCGCFEAIDFFIPETGVGHGIIDRSHDGVAINGLPFSAMANQTGGGKQMPGFNGISFQYVGSPKYQLYDGIQAGLDSGIYTIVWMGKNAKDRVVEFLPPDLVDKIATEEEVS
;
A
#
# COMPACT_ATOMS: atom_id res chain seq x y z
N MET A 1 1.07 17.88 5.83
CA MET A 1 1.81 18.11 7.09
C MET A 1 1.00 19.06 7.98
N ARG A 2 0.96 18.85 9.30
CA ARG A 2 0.28 19.75 10.26
C ARG A 2 1.27 20.16 11.34
N PHE A 3 1.27 21.43 11.71
CA PHE A 3 2.03 21.95 12.85
C PHE A 3 1.06 22.37 13.96
N SER A 4 1.35 21.99 15.21
CA SER A 4 0.51 22.36 16.35
C SER A 4 0.76 23.80 16.80
N LYS A 5 -0.24 24.46 17.37
CA LYS A 5 -0.08 25.80 17.95
C LYS A 5 1.01 25.83 19.03
N SER A 6 1.07 24.79 19.87
CA SER A 6 2.10 24.66 20.90
C SER A 6 3.52 24.60 20.33
N LEU A 7 3.72 23.98 19.16
CA LEU A 7 5.03 23.95 18.50
C LEU A 7 5.47 25.37 18.05
N ILE A 8 4.52 26.15 17.50
CA ILE A 8 4.76 27.55 17.11
C ILE A 8 5.05 28.41 18.35
N GLU A 9 4.27 28.26 19.41
CA GLU A 9 4.47 28.95 20.70
C GLU A 9 5.84 28.66 21.32
N LYS A 10 6.38 27.45 21.10
CA LYS A 10 7.73 27.04 21.53
C LYS A 10 8.85 27.53 20.62
N GLY A 11 8.54 28.34 19.60
CA GLY A 11 9.54 29.02 18.77
C GLY A 11 9.80 28.39 17.40
N PHE A 12 9.00 27.40 16.96
CA PHE A 12 9.08 26.88 15.59
C PHE A 12 8.43 27.86 14.61
N ASN A 13 9.10 28.98 14.35
CA ASN A 13 8.63 30.05 13.47
C ASN A 13 9.36 30.08 12.13
N ASP A 14 10.29 29.14 11.91
CA ASP A 14 11.15 29.09 10.73
C ASP A 14 11.29 27.64 10.21
N LEU A 15 10.92 27.45 8.95
CA LEU A 15 11.01 26.17 8.25
C LEU A 15 12.47 25.72 8.00
N THR A 16 13.46 26.60 8.14
CA THR A 16 14.89 26.24 8.10
C THR A 16 15.23 25.20 9.16
N MET A 17 14.54 25.21 10.31
CA MET A 17 14.68 24.17 11.32
C MET A 17 14.28 22.79 10.79
N LEU A 18 13.17 22.70 10.04
CA LEU A 18 12.73 21.47 9.41
C LEU A 18 13.77 20.97 8.40
N GLY A 19 14.26 21.85 7.52
CA GLY A 19 15.32 21.50 6.57
C GLY A 19 16.60 21.00 7.24
N THR A 20 16.99 21.64 8.35
CA THR A 20 18.16 21.24 9.15
C THR A 20 17.98 19.85 9.76
N VAL A 21 16.80 19.58 10.33
CA VAL A 21 16.47 18.26 10.89
C VAL A 21 16.51 17.18 9.81
N LEU A 22 15.89 17.44 8.64
CA LEU A 22 15.90 16.50 7.51
C LEU A 22 17.34 16.19 7.06
N ILE A 23 18.18 17.20 6.86
CA ILE A 23 19.59 17.00 6.48
C ILE A 23 20.33 16.16 7.52
N ARG A 24 20.16 16.46 8.81
CA ARG A 24 20.82 15.72 9.89
C ARG A 24 20.38 14.26 9.93
N LEU A 25 19.07 14.01 9.84
CA LEU A 25 18.51 12.66 9.81
C LEU A 25 19.04 11.87 8.61
N TYR A 26 18.93 12.40 7.40
CA TYR A 26 19.42 11.71 6.19
C TYR A 26 20.91 11.36 6.28
N LYS A 27 21.76 12.26 6.80
CA LYS A 27 23.20 11.98 6.94
C LYS A 27 23.52 11.00 8.06
N ALA A 28 22.70 10.95 9.11
CA ALA A 28 22.87 10.01 10.21
C ALA A 28 22.47 8.60 9.79
N GLU A 29 21.33 8.47 9.10
CA GLU A 29 20.77 7.17 8.69
C GLU A 29 21.42 6.61 7.43
N LEU A 30 21.89 7.47 6.51
CA LEU A 30 22.49 7.06 5.24
C LEU A 30 23.93 7.59 5.13
N PRO A 31 24.95 6.86 5.64
CA PRO A 31 26.35 7.27 5.59
C PRO A 31 26.90 7.58 4.19
N ILE A 32 26.23 7.10 3.14
CA ILE A 32 26.55 7.41 1.75
C ILE A 32 26.32 8.90 1.39
N ILE A 33 25.49 9.61 2.14
CA ILE A 33 25.15 11.01 1.89
C ILE A 33 26.26 11.94 2.43
N LYS A 34 27.11 12.42 1.52
CA LYS A 34 28.21 13.37 1.85
C LYS A 34 27.70 14.81 1.98
N LYS A 35 26.86 15.24 1.05
CA LYS A 35 26.26 16.59 0.98
C LYS A 35 24.75 16.43 0.79
N ALA A 36 23.98 17.33 1.39
CA ALA A 36 22.53 17.37 1.26
C ALA A 36 22.06 18.83 1.22
N GLN A 37 21.05 19.10 0.42
CA GLN A 37 20.33 20.37 0.37
C GLN A 37 18.84 20.06 0.46
N VAL A 38 18.10 20.87 1.21
CA VAL A 38 16.65 20.79 1.30
C VAL A 38 16.08 22.13 0.88
N THR A 39 15.12 22.08 -0.06
CA THR A 39 14.34 23.25 -0.49
C THR A 39 12.90 23.04 -0.03
N LEU A 40 12.35 23.99 0.73
CA LEU A 40 10.95 23.96 1.17
C LEU A 40 10.19 25.02 0.38
N ILE A 41 9.20 24.58 -0.41
CA ILE A 41 8.42 25.46 -1.28
C ILE A 41 7.03 25.63 -0.67
N THR A 42 6.71 26.86 -0.28
CA THR A 42 5.37 27.26 0.20
C THR A 42 4.66 28.22 -0.75
N ASP A 43 5.36 28.67 -1.80
CA ASP A 43 4.82 29.55 -2.82
C ASP A 43 3.95 28.73 -3.80
N PRO A 44 2.65 29.06 -3.96
CA PRO A 44 1.73 28.30 -4.81
C PRO A 44 2.10 28.26 -6.29
N LYS A 45 2.85 29.24 -6.81
CA LYS A 45 3.27 29.26 -8.22
C LYS A 45 4.55 28.47 -8.42
N LYS A 46 5.50 28.58 -7.48
CA LYS A 46 6.79 27.86 -7.58
C LYS A 46 6.65 26.35 -7.39
N ILE A 47 5.58 25.89 -6.72
CA ILE A 47 5.37 24.47 -6.50
C ILE A 47 4.98 23.73 -7.79
N GLU A 48 4.34 24.39 -8.77
CA GLU A 48 3.84 23.75 -10.00
C GLU A 48 4.96 23.00 -10.75
N GLU A 49 6.08 23.68 -11.07
CA GLU A 49 7.20 23.06 -11.78
C GLU A 49 7.84 21.90 -10.97
N SER A 50 8.00 22.10 -9.66
CA SER A 50 8.57 21.06 -8.78
C SER A 50 7.64 19.87 -8.61
N TYR A 51 6.33 20.11 -8.67
CA TYR A 51 5.29 19.09 -8.58
C TYR A 51 5.29 18.23 -9.84
N ASP A 52 5.29 18.85 -11.02
CA ASP A 52 5.35 18.12 -12.30
C ASP A 52 6.65 17.30 -12.41
N PHE A 53 7.78 17.87 -11.98
CA PHE A 53 9.03 17.15 -11.89
C PHE A 53 8.91 15.93 -10.96
N ALA A 54 8.38 16.11 -9.75
CA ALA A 54 8.19 15.02 -8.80
C ALA A 54 7.30 13.90 -9.35
N LEU A 55 6.16 14.25 -9.98
CA LEU A 55 5.28 13.29 -10.64
C LEU A 55 6.02 12.50 -11.73
N SER A 56 6.86 13.15 -12.54
CA SER A 56 7.63 12.47 -13.58
C SER A 56 8.61 11.41 -13.01
N ILE A 57 9.14 11.64 -11.81
CA ILE A 57 10.00 10.69 -11.10
C ILE A 57 9.17 9.53 -10.53
N TYR A 58 8.01 9.83 -9.96
CA TYR A 58 7.10 8.80 -9.43
C TYR A 58 6.63 7.87 -10.54
N ASN A 59 6.20 8.41 -11.69
CA ASN A 59 5.77 7.62 -12.84
C ASN A 59 6.88 6.69 -13.33
N LYS A 60 8.12 7.18 -13.49
CA LYS A 60 9.26 6.33 -13.89
C LYS A 60 9.57 5.22 -12.88
N ARG A 61 9.44 5.51 -11.58
CA ARG A 61 9.65 4.51 -10.53
C ARG A 61 8.59 3.41 -10.62
N ASP A 62 7.34 3.82 -10.80
CA ASP A 62 6.18 2.93 -10.83
C ASP A 62 6.16 2.11 -12.14
N GLU A 63 6.52 2.70 -13.28
CA GLU A 63 6.73 2.01 -14.56
C GLU A 63 7.78 0.90 -14.43
N ARG A 64 8.91 1.19 -13.78
CA ARG A 64 9.95 0.19 -13.53
C ARG A 64 9.47 -0.93 -12.62
N ALA A 65 8.65 -0.63 -11.62
CA ALA A 65 8.10 -1.64 -10.74
C ALA A 65 7.19 -2.63 -11.48
N ARG A 66 6.53 -2.20 -12.57
CA ARG A 66 5.61 -3.02 -13.38
C ARG A 66 6.30 -3.95 -14.39
N THR A 67 7.61 -3.82 -14.61
CA THR A 67 8.33 -4.65 -15.59
C THR A 67 8.87 -5.96 -14.99
N ILE A 68 8.56 -6.25 -13.73
CA ILE A 68 9.03 -7.43 -13.01
C ILE A 68 7.84 -8.06 -12.31
N HIS A 69 7.76 -9.38 -12.38
CA HIS A 69 6.69 -10.16 -11.79
C HIS A 69 7.24 -11.12 -10.73
N ASP A 70 6.32 -11.70 -9.96
CA ASP A 70 6.64 -12.67 -8.93
C ASP A 70 7.42 -13.87 -9.47
N GLU A 71 7.15 -14.28 -10.71
CA GLU A 71 7.82 -15.39 -11.38
C GLU A 71 9.28 -15.07 -11.78
N ASP A 72 9.67 -13.79 -11.79
CA ASP A 72 11.01 -13.33 -12.14
C ASP A 72 11.98 -13.30 -10.95
N VAL A 73 11.51 -13.61 -9.73
CA VAL A 73 12.27 -13.46 -8.48
C VAL A 73 12.22 -14.71 -7.62
N ASP A 74 13.26 -14.90 -6.80
CA ASP A 74 13.39 -16.00 -5.83
C ASP A 74 13.32 -15.51 -4.37
N MET A 75 13.03 -14.22 -4.18
CA MET A 75 13.10 -13.54 -2.90
C MET A 75 12.02 -12.48 -2.79
N TYR A 76 11.25 -12.52 -1.71
CA TYR A 76 10.37 -11.44 -1.29
C TYR A 76 11.01 -10.62 -0.17
N TYR A 77 10.35 -9.53 0.21
CA TYR A 77 10.82 -8.67 1.29
C TYR A 77 9.73 -8.41 2.31
N GLY A 78 10.12 -8.42 3.58
CA GLY A 78 9.27 -8.07 4.69
C GLY A 78 9.47 -6.62 5.11
N CYS A 79 8.45 -5.99 5.69
CA CYS A 79 8.58 -4.68 6.33
C CYS A 79 7.79 -4.61 7.65
N VAL A 80 8.48 -4.20 8.73
CA VAL A 80 7.90 -4.03 10.07
C VAL A 80 7.90 -2.57 10.57
N LEU A 81 8.10 -1.59 9.70
CA LEU A 81 8.13 -0.16 10.08
C LEU A 81 6.88 0.27 10.87
N CYS A 82 5.73 -0.29 10.53
CA CYS A 82 4.45 0.07 11.15
C CYS A 82 4.15 -0.65 12.47
N GLN A 83 5.03 -1.54 12.94
CA GLN A 83 4.84 -2.22 14.23
C GLN A 83 4.86 -1.27 15.44
N SER A 84 5.31 -0.03 15.25
CA SER A 84 5.20 1.04 16.26
C SER A 84 3.75 1.36 16.65
N PHE A 85 2.77 1.10 15.77
CA PHE A 85 1.34 1.33 16.04
C PHE A 85 0.43 0.16 15.65
N ALA A 86 0.93 -0.84 14.92
CA ALA A 86 0.25 -2.08 14.59
C ALA A 86 1.17 -3.29 14.90
N PRO A 87 1.32 -3.68 16.19
CA PRO A 87 2.39 -4.59 16.63
C PRO A 87 2.39 -5.96 15.96
N THR A 88 1.22 -6.45 15.55
CA THR A 88 1.03 -7.77 14.94
C THR A 88 1.10 -7.72 13.40
N HIS A 89 1.30 -6.54 12.82
CA HIS A 89 1.40 -6.37 11.38
C HIS A 89 2.82 -6.60 10.86
N ALA A 90 2.93 -7.24 9.70
CA ALA A 90 4.11 -7.17 8.84
C ALA A 90 3.66 -7.16 7.37
N CYS A 91 4.28 -6.31 6.55
CA CYS A 91 4.11 -6.36 5.10
C CYS A 91 4.97 -7.46 4.51
N CYS A 92 4.42 -8.27 3.61
CA CYS A 92 5.13 -9.03 2.59
C CYS A 92 5.02 -8.27 1.27
N ILE A 93 6.17 -7.95 0.68
CA ILE A 93 6.31 -7.11 -0.51
C ILE A 93 6.89 -7.99 -1.62
N THR A 94 6.15 -8.10 -2.71
CA THR A 94 6.53 -8.83 -3.91
C THR A 94 6.55 -7.88 -5.11
N PRO A 95 7.10 -8.29 -6.27
CA PRO A 95 6.91 -7.55 -7.52
C PRO A 95 5.44 -7.22 -7.81
N ASP A 96 4.54 -8.20 -7.71
CA ASP A 96 3.12 -8.04 -8.02
C ASP A 96 2.27 -7.53 -6.83
N ARG A 97 2.84 -7.40 -5.63
CA ARG A 97 2.17 -6.83 -4.45
C ARG A 97 3.05 -5.79 -3.76
N THR A 98 2.88 -4.54 -4.22
CA THR A 98 3.47 -3.37 -3.57
C THR A 98 2.93 -3.21 -2.15
N SER A 99 3.74 -2.69 -1.23
CA SER A 99 3.28 -2.41 0.14
C SER A 99 2.05 -1.50 0.13
N LEU A 100 1.12 -1.77 1.05
CA LEU A 100 -0.16 -1.05 1.12
C LEU A 100 -0.03 0.49 1.23
N CYS A 101 1.12 1.00 1.69
CA CYS A 101 1.36 2.45 1.78
C CYS A 101 1.71 3.12 0.45
N GLY A 102 1.87 2.34 -0.63
CA GLY A 102 2.26 2.80 -1.97
C GLY A 102 3.70 3.33 -2.07
N SER A 103 4.44 3.36 -0.97
CA SER A 103 5.74 4.02 -0.89
C SER A 103 6.93 3.08 -1.01
N ILE A 104 6.72 1.77 -0.88
CA ILE A 104 7.78 0.75 -0.89
C ILE A 104 7.37 -0.36 -1.86
N ASN A 105 8.01 -0.41 -3.02
CA ASN A 105 7.92 -1.54 -3.95
C ASN A 105 9.05 -2.55 -3.68
N TRP A 106 9.10 -3.63 -4.45
CA TRP A 106 10.11 -4.69 -4.30
C TRP A 106 11.55 -4.18 -4.48
N PHE A 107 11.81 -3.28 -5.42
CA PHE A 107 13.16 -2.70 -5.60
C PHE A 107 13.59 -1.84 -4.42
N ASP A 108 12.67 -1.05 -3.87
CA ASP A 108 12.91 -0.22 -2.69
C ASP A 108 13.21 -1.10 -1.48
N ALA A 109 12.43 -2.16 -1.29
CA ALA A 109 12.61 -3.12 -0.19
C ALA A 109 13.95 -3.86 -0.29
N ARG A 110 14.31 -4.31 -1.50
CA ARG A 110 15.62 -4.90 -1.78
C ARG A 110 16.77 -3.95 -1.50
N ALA A 111 16.66 -2.70 -1.92
CA ALA A 111 17.70 -1.71 -1.67
C ALA A 111 17.84 -1.44 -0.16
N ALA A 112 16.72 -1.25 0.55
CA ALA A 112 16.71 -0.99 1.98
C ALA A 112 17.32 -2.14 2.79
N ALA A 113 16.93 -3.40 2.50
CA ALA A 113 17.47 -4.58 3.18
C ALA A 113 18.99 -4.75 2.98
N LYS A 114 19.52 -4.30 1.84
CA LYS A 114 20.98 -4.31 1.57
C LYS A 114 21.73 -3.17 2.23
N VAL A 115 21.12 -1.98 2.28
CA VAL A 115 21.72 -0.79 2.91
C VAL A 115 21.76 -0.93 4.42
N ASP A 116 20.69 -1.44 5.02
CA ASP A 116 20.61 -1.72 6.46
C ASP A 116 20.06 -3.14 6.72
N PRO A 117 20.92 -4.17 6.76
CA PRO A 117 20.51 -5.55 6.99
C PRO A 117 19.88 -5.82 8.36
N LYS A 118 20.04 -4.91 9.33
CA LYS A 118 19.41 -4.98 10.66
C LYS A 118 18.17 -4.09 10.76
N GLY A 119 17.82 -3.43 9.67
CA GLY A 119 16.72 -2.51 9.58
C GLY A 119 15.35 -3.21 9.57
N PRO A 120 14.29 -2.42 9.41
CA PRO A 120 12.92 -2.91 9.44
C PRO A 120 12.49 -3.57 8.13
N LEU A 121 13.28 -3.45 7.05
CA LEU A 121 13.10 -4.18 5.80
C LEU A 121 14.10 -5.32 5.72
N TYR A 122 13.63 -6.52 5.42
CA TYR A 122 14.43 -7.73 5.47
C TYR A 122 14.03 -8.72 4.38
N GLU A 123 14.96 -9.60 4.02
CA GLU A 123 14.74 -10.68 3.05
C GLU A 123 13.77 -11.72 3.62
N VAL A 124 12.88 -12.21 2.76
CA VAL A 124 11.92 -13.29 3.04
C VAL A 124 12.12 -14.37 1.98
N PRO A 125 12.94 -15.39 2.27
CA PRO A 125 13.04 -16.56 1.41
C PRO A 125 11.65 -17.16 1.24
N MET A 126 11.22 -17.42 0.01
CA MET A 126 9.85 -17.86 -0.28
C MET A 126 9.58 -19.24 0.34
N GLY A 127 10.53 -20.18 0.23
CA GLY A 127 10.35 -21.56 0.67
C GLY A 127 9.51 -22.38 -0.32
N GLU A 128 8.87 -23.44 0.16
CA GLU A 128 7.92 -24.23 -0.63
C GLU A 128 6.65 -23.43 -0.95
N CYS A 129 6.21 -23.49 -2.21
CA CYS A 129 4.92 -22.97 -2.68
C CYS A 129 3.81 -23.95 -2.27
N LEU A 130 2.87 -23.50 -1.44
CA LEU A 130 1.74 -24.31 -0.97
C LEU A 130 0.49 -24.08 -1.83
N ASN A 131 0.30 -22.85 -2.30
CA ASN A 131 -0.80 -22.46 -3.17
C ASN A 131 -0.38 -21.27 -4.03
N GLU A 132 -0.03 -21.54 -5.30
CA GLU A 132 0.43 -20.55 -6.25
C GLU A 132 -0.62 -19.47 -6.55
N LEU A 133 -1.89 -19.87 -6.67
CA LEU A 133 -3.01 -18.96 -6.95
C LEU A 133 -3.21 -17.95 -5.81
N ALA A 134 -3.08 -18.41 -4.56
CA ALA A 134 -3.19 -17.57 -3.37
C ALA A 134 -1.90 -16.80 -3.03
N GLY A 135 -0.78 -17.16 -3.65
CA GLY A 135 0.55 -16.71 -3.23
C GLY A 135 0.91 -17.18 -1.81
N GLU A 136 0.50 -18.40 -1.43
CA GLU A 136 0.87 -18.99 -0.15
C GLU A 136 2.21 -19.73 -0.28
N PHE A 137 3.18 -19.29 0.51
CA PHE A 137 4.48 -19.95 0.62
C PHE A 137 4.84 -20.18 2.08
N THR A 138 5.55 -21.28 2.36
CA THR A 138 6.00 -21.63 3.72
C THR A 138 6.81 -20.51 4.37
N GLY A 139 7.74 -19.88 3.64
CA GLY A 139 8.56 -18.78 4.17
C GLY A 139 7.77 -17.50 4.43
N VAL A 140 6.70 -17.24 3.66
CA VAL A 140 5.77 -16.13 3.93
C VAL A 140 4.95 -16.41 5.20
N ASN A 141 4.50 -17.64 5.41
CA ASN A 141 3.80 -18.07 6.62
C ASN A 141 4.71 -18.02 7.86
N GLU A 142 5.95 -18.49 7.75
CA GLU A 142 6.96 -18.37 8.82
C GLU A 142 7.26 -16.92 9.16
N MET A 143 7.39 -16.07 8.14
CA MET A 143 7.60 -14.64 8.29
C MET A 143 6.46 -14.01 9.09
N ILE A 144 5.21 -14.18 8.63
CA ILE A 144 4.09 -13.50 9.28
C ILE A 144 3.91 -14.02 10.71
N LYS A 145 4.00 -15.34 10.95
CA LYS A 145 3.90 -15.93 12.28
C LYS A 145 4.94 -15.40 13.25
N LYS A 146 6.19 -15.29 12.81
CA LYS A 146 7.26 -14.73 13.63
C LYS A 146 7.02 -13.25 13.94
N ARG A 147 6.61 -12.48 12.93
CA ARG A 147 6.52 -11.02 13.04
C ARG A 147 5.24 -10.54 13.69
N SER A 148 4.18 -11.32 13.63
CA SER A 148 2.93 -11.10 14.33
C SER A 148 2.94 -11.61 15.77
N LEU A 149 4.10 -12.02 16.31
CA LEU A 149 4.22 -12.61 17.65
C LEU A 149 3.40 -13.90 17.84
N GLY A 150 3.13 -14.64 16.75
CA GLY A 150 2.33 -15.85 16.75
C GLY A 150 0.83 -15.64 16.51
N ASP A 151 0.35 -14.39 16.42
CA ASP A 151 -1.09 -14.12 16.27
C ASP A 151 -1.66 -14.54 14.90
N ILE A 152 -0.84 -14.59 13.85
CA ILE A 152 -1.23 -14.90 12.47
C ILE A 152 -0.38 -16.07 11.99
N ASP A 153 -1.01 -17.21 11.71
CA ASP A 153 -0.29 -18.41 11.28
C ASP A 153 0.06 -18.43 9.79
N ARG A 154 -0.77 -17.78 8.96
CA ARG A 154 -0.64 -17.80 7.49
C ARG A 154 -1.29 -16.57 6.85
N ILE A 155 -0.83 -16.26 5.64
CA ILE A 155 -1.46 -15.24 4.78
C ILE A 155 -1.48 -15.71 3.33
N TYR A 156 -2.55 -15.33 2.63
CA TYR A 156 -2.63 -15.38 1.17
C TYR A 156 -2.27 -14.00 0.62
N LEU A 157 -1.23 -13.96 -0.21
CA LEU A 157 -0.79 -12.73 -0.85
C LEU A 157 -1.76 -12.27 -1.94
N TYR A 158 -2.69 -13.10 -2.41
CA TYR A 158 -3.61 -12.74 -3.50
C TYR A 158 -5.08 -12.97 -3.16
N SER A 159 -5.41 -12.91 -1.86
CA SER A 159 -6.79 -12.92 -1.37
C SER A 159 -7.01 -11.79 -0.37
N GLY A 160 -8.19 -11.20 -0.46
CA GLY A 160 -8.79 -10.28 0.48
C GLY A 160 -9.86 -10.94 1.37
N MET A 161 -10.22 -12.20 1.12
CA MET A 161 -11.25 -12.93 1.84
C MET A 161 -10.69 -14.07 2.68
N GLU A 162 -9.90 -14.97 2.10
CA GLU A 162 -9.31 -16.12 2.78
C GLU A 162 -7.89 -15.79 3.23
N PHE A 163 -7.63 -15.90 4.54
CA PHE A 163 -6.36 -15.55 5.18
C PHE A 163 -5.73 -14.24 4.67
N PRO A 164 -6.48 -13.12 4.62
CA PRO A 164 -5.96 -11.92 4.00
C PRO A 164 -4.71 -11.41 4.69
N HIS A 165 -3.86 -10.76 3.90
CA HIS A 165 -2.71 -10.03 4.41
C HIS A 165 -3.17 -8.92 5.38
N THR A 166 -2.57 -8.85 6.57
CA THR A 166 -2.93 -7.84 7.58
C THR A 166 -2.66 -6.41 7.10
N SER A 167 -3.36 -5.44 7.68
CA SER A 167 -3.16 -4.01 7.37
C SER A 167 -2.79 -3.21 8.63
N CYS A 168 -1.90 -2.22 8.49
CA CYS A 168 -1.53 -1.36 9.62
C CYS A 168 -2.45 -0.12 9.74
N GLY A 169 -2.37 0.83 8.83
CA GLY A 169 -3.12 2.10 8.88
C GLY A 169 -2.60 3.18 7.92
N CYS A 170 -1.46 2.95 7.27
CA CYS A 170 -0.91 3.85 6.26
C CYS A 170 -1.35 3.52 4.82
N PHE A 171 -2.34 2.65 4.63
CA PHE A 171 -2.86 2.29 3.31
C PHE A 171 -3.42 3.50 2.55
N GLU A 172 -3.22 3.51 1.24
CA GLU A 172 -3.72 4.58 0.35
C GLU A 172 -5.23 4.47 0.17
N ALA A 173 -5.72 3.24 0.00
CA ALA A 173 -7.12 2.90 -0.15
C ALA A 173 -7.49 1.63 0.63
N ILE A 174 -8.79 1.39 0.76
CA ILE A 174 -9.36 0.17 1.31
C ILE A 174 -10.16 -0.49 0.20
N ASP A 175 -9.84 -1.74 -0.07
CA ASP A 175 -10.67 -2.68 -0.80
C ASP A 175 -11.61 -3.38 0.20
N PHE A 176 -12.92 -3.20 0.03
CA PHE A 176 -13.94 -3.74 0.93
C PHE A 176 -14.96 -4.61 0.19
N PHE A 177 -15.35 -5.73 0.78
CA PHE A 177 -16.33 -6.65 0.22
C PHE A 177 -17.76 -6.08 0.30
N ILE A 178 -18.57 -6.33 -0.72
CA ILE A 178 -19.98 -5.91 -0.82
C ILE A 178 -20.86 -7.16 -0.90
N PRO A 179 -21.39 -7.66 0.24
CA PRO A 179 -22.11 -8.93 0.31
C PRO A 179 -23.29 -9.06 -0.66
N GLU A 180 -24.01 -7.98 -0.92
CA GLU A 180 -25.19 -7.92 -1.78
C GLU A 180 -24.91 -8.30 -3.23
N THR A 181 -23.65 -8.19 -3.65
CA THR A 181 -23.19 -8.52 -5.01
C THR A 181 -22.70 -9.97 -5.12
N GLY A 182 -22.62 -10.69 -3.99
CA GLY A 182 -22.13 -12.06 -3.88
C GLY A 182 -20.60 -12.19 -3.95
N VAL A 183 -19.95 -11.45 -4.86
CA VAL A 183 -18.51 -11.55 -5.13
C VAL A 183 -17.81 -10.18 -5.29
N GLY A 184 -18.58 -9.10 -5.28
CA GLY A 184 -18.11 -7.77 -5.64
C GLY A 184 -17.46 -7.03 -4.48
N HIS A 185 -16.53 -6.16 -4.85
CA HIS A 185 -15.71 -5.35 -3.98
C HIS A 185 -15.83 -3.87 -4.36
N GLY A 186 -15.67 -3.02 -3.36
CA GLY A 186 -15.58 -1.57 -3.50
C GLY A 186 -14.19 -1.06 -3.13
N ILE A 187 -13.75 0.04 -3.72
CA ILE A 187 -12.51 0.74 -3.33
C ILE A 187 -12.81 2.16 -2.87
N ILE A 188 -12.41 2.50 -1.64
CA ILE A 188 -12.47 3.86 -1.10
C ILE A 188 -11.08 4.34 -0.71
N ASP A 189 -10.73 5.58 -1.05
CA ASP A 189 -9.43 6.15 -0.71
C ASP A 189 -9.51 7.16 0.43
N ARG A 190 -8.34 7.46 1.01
CA ARG A 190 -8.20 8.35 2.17
C ARG A 190 -8.75 9.76 1.93
N SER A 191 -8.79 10.22 0.69
CA SER A 191 -9.25 11.56 0.32
C SER A 191 -10.73 11.65 -0.04
N HIS A 192 -11.44 10.51 -0.08
CA HIS A 192 -12.86 10.49 -0.35
C HIS A 192 -13.65 11.21 0.76
N ASP A 193 -14.50 12.16 0.34
CA ASP A 193 -15.34 12.97 1.22
C ASP A 193 -16.77 12.45 1.14
N GLY A 194 -17.18 11.65 2.12
CA GLY A 194 -18.48 11.01 2.12
C GLY A 194 -18.46 9.59 2.67
N VAL A 195 -19.44 8.81 2.24
CA VAL A 195 -19.59 7.40 2.59
C VAL A 195 -19.51 6.55 1.33
N ALA A 196 -18.94 5.36 1.45
CA ALA A 196 -19.03 4.34 0.42
C ALA A 196 -20.45 3.75 0.34
N ILE A 197 -20.69 2.93 -0.68
CA ILE A 197 -21.96 2.20 -0.92
C ILE A 197 -22.42 1.32 0.26
N ASN A 198 -21.52 0.97 1.19
CA ASN A 198 -21.86 0.26 2.43
C ASN A 198 -22.29 1.20 3.57
N GLY A 199 -22.48 2.50 3.30
CA GLY A 199 -22.85 3.53 4.26
C GLY A 199 -21.74 3.96 5.22
N LEU A 200 -20.49 3.52 5.01
CA LEU A 200 -19.37 3.84 5.91
C LEU A 200 -18.41 4.87 5.29
N PRO A 201 -17.92 5.85 6.06
CA PRO A 201 -16.81 6.68 5.62
C PRO A 201 -15.48 5.91 5.70
N PHE A 202 -14.46 6.37 4.95
CA PHE A 202 -13.11 5.80 4.97
C PHE A 202 -12.57 5.61 6.40
N SER A 203 -12.77 6.60 7.27
CA SER A 203 -12.25 6.57 8.65
C SER A 203 -12.86 5.44 9.49
N ALA A 204 -14.13 5.09 9.28
CA ALA A 204 -14.79 3.99 9.97
C ALA A 204 -14.26 2.63 9.47
N MET A 205 -14.09 2.47 8.15
CA MET A 205 -13.50 1.26 7.57
C MET A 205 -12.03 1.11 7.94
N ALA A 206 -11.26 2.19 8.02
CA ALA A 206 -9.85 2.15 8.40
C ALA A 206 -9.64 1.58 9.81
N ASN A 207 -10.56 1.87 10.74
CA ASN A 207 -10.53 1.32 12.10
C ASN A 207 -10.78 -0.20 12.13
N GLN A 208 -11.56 -0.72 11.18
CA GLN A 208 -11.83 -2.16 11.05
C GLN A 208 -10.67 -2.88 10.35
N THR A 209 -10.14 -2.26 9.30
CA THR A 209 -9.08 -2.79 8.43
C THR A 209 -7.72 -2.83 9.12
N GLY A 210 -7.38 -1.77 9.87
CA GLY A 210 -6.05 -1.56 10.43
C GLY A 210 -5.74 -2.33 11.72
N GLY A 211 -4.57 -2.05 12.27
CA GLY A 211 -4.13 -2.57 13.57
C GLY A 211 -3.45 -3.94 13.53
N GLY A 212 -3.13 -4.48 12.35
CA GLY A 212 -2.42 -5.75 12.20
C GLY A 212 -3.31 -6.97 12.40
N LYS A 213 -4.62 -6.82 12.19
CA LYS A 213 -5.58 -7.92 12.24
C LYS A 213 -5.72 -8.56 10.86
N GLN A 214 -6.09 -9.83 10.84
CA GLN A 214 -6.53 -10.52 9.63
C GLN A 214 -8.05 -10.35 9.50
N MET A 215 -8.48 -9.52 8.56
CA MET A 215 -9.85 -9.07 8.43
C MET A 215 -10.40 -9.40 7.04
N PRO A 216 -11.09 -10.55 6.88
CA PRO A 216 -11.79 -10.89 5.64
C PRO A 216 -12.70 -9.77 5.15
N GLY A 217 -12.55 -9.41 3.88
CA GLY A 217 -13.38 -8.40 3.22
C GLY A 217 -13.03 -6.95 3.55
N PHE A 218 -11.95 -6.66 4.28
CA PHE A 218 -11.46 -5.31 4.51
C PHE A 218 -9.94 -5.26 4.41
N ASN A 219 -9.44 -4.76 3.27
CA ASN A 219 -8.04 -4.87 2.89
C ASN A 219 -7.44 -3.49 2.61
N GLY A 220 -6.40 -3.13 3.36
CA GLY A 220 -5.59 -1.96 3.06
C GLY A 220 -4.72 -2.23 1.84
N ILE A 221 -4.83 -1.37 0.82
CA ILE A 221 -4.15 -1.53 -0.47
C ILE A 221 -3.48 -0.23 -0.93
N SER A 222 -2.48 -0.38 -1.79
CA SER A 222 -1.91 0.72 -2.59
C SER A 222 -2.57 0.77 -3.96
N PHE A 223 -2.59 1.93 -4.60
CA PHE A 223 -3.13 2.05 -5.96
C PHE A 223 -2.36 1.23 -6.99
N GLN A 224 -1.05 1.07 -6.82
CA GLN A 224 -0.24 0.22 -7.70
C GLN A 224 -0.66 -1.26 -7.65
N TYR A 225 -1.15 -1.74 -6.51
CA TYR A 225 -1.62 -3.13 -6.39
C TYR A 225 -2.91 -3.36 -7.18
N VAL A 226 -3.78 -2.35 -7.35
CA VAL A 226 -5.02 -2.47 -8.15
C VAL A 226 -4.69 -2.82 -9.60
N GLY A 227 -3.61 -2.28 -10.16
CA GLY A 227 -3.17 -2.58 -11.51
C GLY A 227 -2.34 -3.87 -11.65
N SER A 228 -2.14 -4.62 -10.56
CA SER A 228 -1.38 -5.86 -10.59
C SER A 228 -2.18 -6.98 -11.27
N PRO A 229 -1.55 -7.84 -12.08
CA PRO A 229 -2.19 -9.06 -12.57
C PRO A 229 -2.57 -10.04 -11.45
N LYS A 230 -1.99 -9.88 -10.25
CA LYS A 230 -2.29 -10.70 -9.07
C LYS A 230 -3.28 -10.03 -8.10
N TYR A 231 -3.86 -8.88 -8.46
CA TYR A 231 -4.84 -8.19 -7.62
C TYR A 231 -6.01 -9.11 -7.27
N GLN A 232 -6.13 -9.47 -5.99
CA GLN A 232 -7.18 -10.36 -5.44
C GLN A 232 -7.44 -11.60 -6.30
N LEU A 233 -6.38 -12.12 -6.94
CA LEU A 233 -6.49 -13.13 -7.97
C LEU A 233 -7.17 -14.41 -7.46
N TYR A 234 -6.84 -14.85 -6.26
CA TYR A 234 -7.45 -16.04 -5.67
C TYR A 234 -8.96 -15.88 -5.55
N ASP A 235 -9.42 -14.76 -4.99
CA ASP A 235 -10.86 -14.53 -4.81
C ASP A 235 -11.60 -14.44 -6.15
N GLY A 236 -11.00 -13.75 -7.13
CA GLY A 236 -11.55 -13.65 -8.49
C GLY A 236 -11.71 -15.01 -9.16
N ILE A 237 -10.68 -15.85 -9.13
CA ILE A 237 -10.73 -17.19 -9.73
C ILE A 237 -11.71 -18.09 -8.97
N GLN A 238 -11.77 -18.04 -7.63
CA GLN A 238 -12.76 -18.78 -6.85
C GLN A 238 -14.20 -18.35 -7.17
N ALA A 239 -14.40 -17.08 -7.53
CA ALA A 239 -15.68 -16.53 -8.01
C ALA A 239 -16.01 -16.88 -9.48
N GLY A 240 -15.13 -17.58 -10.20
CA GLY A 240 -15.31 -17.93 -11.61
C GLY A 240 -15.05 -16.77 -12.59
N LEU A 241 -14.28 -15.77 -12.17
CA LEU A 241 -13.83 -14.65 -13.00
C LEU A 241 -12.46 -14.95 -13.61
N ASP A 242 -12.10 -14.22 -14.67
CA ASP A 242 -10.80 -14.37 -15.33
C ASP A 242 -9.65 -13.74 -14.52
N SER A 243 -9.95 -12.77 -13.66
CA SER A 243 -8.99 -12.05 -12.82
C SER A 243 -9.70 -11.41 -11.62
N GLY A 244 -8.97 -11.16 -10.54
CA GLY A 244 -9.51 -10.48 -9.36
C GLY A 244 -9.87 -9.01 -9.61
N ILE A 245 -9.38 -8.35 -10.66
CA ILE A 245 -9.79 -6.98 -10.99
C ILE A 245 -11.28 -6.89 -11.34
N TYR A 246 -11.87 -7.97 -11.86
CA TYR A 246 -13.29 -8.06 -12.21
C TYR A 246 -14.21 -8.21 -10.98
N THR A 247 -13.66 -8.34 -9.76
CA THR A 247 -14.47 -8.25 -8.54
C THR A 247 -14.86 -6.81 -8.23
N ILE A 248 -14.19 -5.81 -8.81
CA ILE A 248 -14.47 -4.41 -8.49
C ILE A 248 -15.79 -3.98 -9.15
N VAL A 249 -16.76 -3.58 -8.33
CA VAL A 249 -18.08 -3.11 -8.78
C VAL A 249 -18.38 -1.68 -8.36
N TRP A 250 -17.61 -1.12 -7.41
CA TRP A 250 -17.77 0.24 -6.94
C TRP A 250 -16.42 0.89 -6.62
N MET A 251 -16.25 2.17 -6.91
CA MET A 251 -15.08 2.94 -6.49
C MET A 251 -15.48 4.38 -6.18
N GLY A 252 -14.87 4.95 -5.14
CA GLY A 252 -14.90 6.41 -4.99
C GLY A 252 -14.32 7.07 -6.25
N LYS A 253 -14.93 8.15 -6.75
CA LYS A 253 -14.56 8.80 -8.01
C LYS A 253 -13.07 9.14 -8.09
N ASN A 254 -12.53 9.69 -7.00
CA ASN A 254 -11.10 10.00 -6.87
C ASN A 254 -10.21 8.75 -6.98
N ALA A 255 -10.65 7.63 -6.39
CA ALA A 255 -9.94 6.36 -6.50
C ALA A 255 -9.99 5.82 -7.93
N LYS A 256 -11.17 5.84 -8.57
CA LYS A 256 -11.37 5.41 -9.96
C LYS A 256 -10.48 6.21 -10.91
N ASP A 257 -10.45 7.54 -10.78
CA ASP A 257 -9.63 8.42 -11.62
C ASP A 257 -8.12 8.14 -11.50
N ARG A 258 -7.65 7.68 -10.33
CA ARG A 258 -6.23 7.35 -10.11
C ARG A 258 -5.80 6.04 -10.75
N VAL A 259 -6.71 5.10 -10.95
CA VAL A 259 -6.39 3.75 -11.45
C VAL A 259 -7.02 3.46 -12.81
N VAL A 260 -7.74 4.41 -13.41
CA VAL A 260 -8.48 4.21 -14.67
C VAL A 260 -7.59 3.65 -15.78
N GLU A 261 -6.32 4.06 -15.83
CA GLU A 261 -5.34 3.58 -16.81
C GLU A 261 -4.95 2.11 -16.61
N PHE A 262 -5.22 1.54 -15.43
CA PHE A 262 -4.93 0.14 -15.10
C PHE A 262 -6.15 -0.77 -15.34
N LEU A 263 -7.35 -0.19 -15.44
CA LEU A 263 -8.58 -0.95 -15.57
C LEU A 263 -8.74 -1.51 -17.00
N PRO A 264 -9.26 -2.74 -17.16
CA PRO A 264 -9.70 -3.24 -18.45
C PRO A 264 -10.70 -2.27 -19.09
N PRO A 265 -10.59 -1.95 -20.39
CA PRO A 265 -11.49 -0.99 -21.04
C PRO A 265 -12.97 -1.37 -20.94
N ASP A 266 -13.27 -2.66 -20.90
CA ASP A 266 -14.64 -3.17 -20.78
C ASP A 266 -15.20 -3.11 -19.35
N LEU A 267 -14.36 -2.79 -18.36
CA LEU A 267 -14.72 -2.68 -16.94
C LEU A 267 -14.94 -1.23 -16.50
N VAL A 268 -14.25 -0.26 -17.12
CA VAL A 268 -14.25 1.15 -16.70
C VAL A 268 -15.67 1.71 -16.50
N ASP A 269 -16.54 1.53 -17.49
CA ASP A 269 -17.92 2.07 -17.46
C ASP A 269 -18.89 1.20 -16.63
N LYS A 270 -18.46 0.03 -16.16
CA LYS A 270 -19.29 -0.87 -15.33
C LYS A 270 -19.08 -0.68 -13.83
N ILE A 271 -17.98 -0.06 -13.42
CA ILE A 271 -17.69 0.24 -12.02
C ILE A 271 -18.48 1.48 -11.60
N ALA A 272 -19.38 1.34 -10.64
CA ALA A 272 -20.16 2.44 -10.13
C ALA A 272 -19.32 3.41 -9.29
N THR A 273 -19.75 4.67 -9.20
CA THR A 273 -19.22 5.65 -8.23
C THR A 273 -20.31 6.20 -7.32
N GLU A 274 -19.91 7.00 -6.32
CA GLU A 274 -20.81 7.78 -5.47
C GLU A 274 -21.74 8.74 -6.25
N GLU A 275 -21.41 9.06 -7.51
CA GLU A 275 -22.24 9.91 -8.36
C GLU A 275 -23.45 9.14 -8.93
N GLU A 276 -23.39 7.81 -8.94
CA GLU A 276 -24.40 6.93 -9.51
C GLU A 276 -25.19 6.19 -8.42
N VAL A 277 -24.50 5.68 -7.40
CA VAL A 277 -25.08 4.93 -6.27
C VAL A 277 -24.28 5.18 -4.98
N SER A 278 -24.99 5.54 -3.90
CA SER A 278 -24.45 5.75 -2.54
C SER A 278 -25.24 5.01 -1.48
#